data_AF-A0AAW9SRP1-F1
#
_entry.id   AF-A0AAW9SRP1-F1
#
_cell.length_a   1.000
_cell.length_b   1.000
_cell.length_c   1.000
_cell.angle_alpha   90.00
_cell.angle_beta   90.00
_cell.angle_gamma   90.00
#
_symmetry.space_group_name_H-M   'P 1'
#
loop_
_entity.id
_entity.type
_entity.pdbx_description
1 polymer ?
#
loop_
_entity_poly.entity_id
_entity_poly.type
_entity_poly.pdbx_seq_one_letter_code
_entity_poly.pdbx_strand_id
1 'polypeptide(L)'
;MKTYLITALGALCVGAIGYAIWPEPSEPAEAAAPQRGAAMVTVTPPDRLSAQAELGKRGFDAVCAACHGENAAGKMGFGPPLVHEIYEPSHHGDMAFLVAAQQGVRAHHWTFGNMPPQPGVTQGEMKAIIAYIRELQRANGIN
;
A
#
# COMPACT_ATOMS: atom_id res chain seq x y z
N MET A 1 -21.71 -36.79 -74.39
CA MET A 1 -20.28 -36.57 -74.05
C MET A 1 -20.09 -35.15 -73.55
N LYS A 2 -19.95 -34.96 -72.23
CA LYS A 2 -19.11 -33.94 -71.58
C LYS A 2 -19.21 -34.14 -70.07
N THR A 3 -18.12 -34.63 -69.52
CA THR A 3 -17.88 -34.95 -68.11
C THR A 3 -17.31 -33.72 -67.42
N TYR A 4 -17.86 -33.32 -66.28
CA TYR A 4 -17.20 -32.47 -65.26
C TYR A 4 -17.80 -32.87 -63.89
N LEU A 5 -17.10 -33.72 -63.12
CA LEU A 5 -16.11 -33.37 -62.09
C LEU A 5 -16.75 -32.80 -60.80
N ILE A 6 -17.07 -33.75 -59.91
CA ILE A 6 -16.90 -33.77 -58.44
C ILE A 6 -16.73 -32.42 -57.73
N THR A 7 -17.69 -32.09 -56.85
CA THR A 7 -17.44 -31.32 -55.61
C THR A 7 -18.25 -31.94 -54.47
N ALA A 8 -17.55 -32.72 -53.64
CA ALA A 8 -17.22 -32.39 -52.25
C ALA A 8 -18.43 -32.22 -51.31
N LEU A 9 -18.94 -33.38 -50.87
CA LEU A 9 -19.64 -33.52 -49.59
C LEU A 9 -18.59 -33.40 -48.48
N GLY A 10 -18.65 -32.41 -47.60
CA GLY A 10 -17.71 -32.35 -46.47
C GLY A 10 -17.77 -31.11 -45.60
N ALA A 11 -18.25 -31.30 -44.37
CA ALA A 11 -17.88 -30.58 -43.15
C ALA A 11 -18.26 -29.10 -43.03
N LEU A 12 -19.49 -28.81 -42.59
CA LEU A 12 -19.84 -27.47 -42.07
C LEU A 12 -20.85 -27.49 -40.91
N CYS A 13 -20.83 -28.53 -40.05
CA CYS A 13 -21.68 -28.54 -38.86
C CYS A 13 -20.93 -28.68 -37.52
N VAL A 14 -19.60 -28.88 -37.51
CA VAL A 14 -18.84 -29.03 -36.25
C VAL A 14 -18.38 -27.69 -35.66
N GLY A 15 -18.29 -26.62 -36.48
CA GLY A 15 -17.80 -25.32 -36.01
C GLY A 15 -18.80 -24.52 -35.15
N ALA A 16 -20.11 -24.71 -35.34
CA ALA A 16 -21.13 -23.90 -34.65
C ALA A 16 -21.35 -24.33 -33.19
N ILE A 17 -21.16 -25.61 -32.87
CA ILE A 17 -21.41 -26.12 -31.51
C ILE A 17 -20.27 -25.74 -30.56
N GLY A 18 -19.02 -25.68 -31.05
CA GLY A 18 -17.86 -25.31 -30.22
C GLY A 18 -17.85 -23.85 -29.76
N TYR A 19 -18.50 -22.94 -30.50
CA TYR A 19 -18.56 -21.52 -30.14
C TYR A 19 -19.57 -21.23 -29.00
N ALA A 20 -20.56 -22.10 -28.80
CA ALA A 20 -21.61 -21.91 -27.79
C ALA A 20 -21.21 -22.39 -26.38
N ILE A 21 -20.05 -23.06 -26.25
CA ILE A 21 -19.57 -23.64 -24.98
C ILE A 21 -18.22 -23.07 -24.55
N TRP A 22 -17.73 -22.03 -25.23
CA TRP A 22 -16.53 -21.35 -24.79
C TRP A 22 -16.87 -20.49 -23.56
N PRO A 23 -16.32 -20.77 -22.38
CA PRO A 23 -16.48 -19.87 -21.25
C PRO A 23 -15.88 -18.52 -21.64
N GLU A 24 -16.69 -17.47 -21.58
CA GLU A 24 -16.17 -16.10 -21.66
C GLU A 24 -15.08 -15.97 -20.59
N PRO A 25 -13.87 -15.50 -20.95
CA PRO A 25 -12.87 -15.14 -19.97
C PRO A 25 -13.54 -14.16 -19.00
N SER A 26 -13.75 -14.59 -17.77
CA SER A 26 -14.28 -13.70 -16.73
C SER A 26 -13.31 -12.53 -16.65
N GLU A 27 -13.77 -11.34 -17.00
CA GLU A 27 -12.97 -10.12 -16.83
C GLU A 27 -12.47 -10.12 -15.37
N PRO A 28 -11.17 -9.92 -15.12
CA PRO A 28 -10.68 -9.79 -13.77
C PRO A 28 -11.51 -8.69 -13.12
N ALA A 29 -12.23 -9.03 -12.04
CA ALA A 29 -13.07 -8.09 -11.33
C ALA A 29 -12.27 -6.79 -11.15
N GLU A 30 -12.74 -5.73 -11.79
CA GLU A 30 -12.10 -4.42 -11.76
C GLU A 30 -11.94 -4.06 -10.27
N ALA A 31 -10.68 -4.00 -9.82
CA ALA A 31 -10.38 -3.99 -8.39
C ALA A 31 -11.10 -2.82 -7.74
N ALA A 32 -12.08 -3.12 -6.89
CA ALA A 32 -12.88 -2.11 -6.22
C ALA A 32 -11.96 -1.09 -5.52
N ALA A 33 -12.30 0.19 -5.63
CA ALA A 33 -11.51 1.26 -5.02
C ALA A 33 -11.27 0.97 -3.52
N PRO A 34 -10.08 1.27 -2.97
CA PRO A 34 -9.76 0.94 -1.59
C PRO A 34 -10.76 1.57 -0.62
N GLN A 35 -11.28 0.75 0.29
CA GLN A 35 -12.27 1.19 1.29
C GLN A 35 -11.65 2.19 2.27
N ARG A 36 -12.42 3.19 2.72
CA ARG A 36 -11.98 4.12 3.77
C ARG A 36 -11.59 3.33 5.01
N GLY A 37 -10.40 3.61 5.56
CA GLY A 37 -9.84 2.90 6.72
C GLY A 37 -8.95 1.71 6.38
N ALA A 38 -8.96 1.22 5.14
CA ALA A 38 -8.04 0.16 4.71
C ALA A 38 -6.58 0.63 4.75
N ALA A 39 -5.65 -0.30 4.93
CA ALA A 39 -4.22 -0.06 4.75
C ALA A 39 -3.94 0.35 3.30
N MET A 40 -2.97 1.25 3.10
CA MET A 40 -2.63 1.76 1.76
C MET A 40 -1.54 0.93 1.10
N VAL A 41 -0.58 0.45 1.89
CA VAL A 41 0.52 -0.40 1.42
C VAL A 41 0.58 -1.66 2.27
N THR A 42 1.10 -2.75 1.69
CA THR A 42 1.43 -3.94 2.49
C THR A 42 2.79 -3.70 3.13
N VAL A 43 2.86 -3.84 4.46
CA VAL A 43 4.11 -3.68 5.22
C VAL A 43 4.51 -5.03 5.78
N THR A 44 5.75 -5.44 5.50
CA THR A 44 6.40 -6.59 6.11
C THR A 44 7.15 -6.13 7.35
N PRO A 45 6.73 -6.49 8.57
CA PRO A 45 7.49 -6.18 9.77
C PRO A 45 8.79 -7.00 9.81
N PRO A 46 9.89 -6.48 10.39
CA PRO A 46 11.09 -7.28 10.60
C PRO A 46 10.83 -8.40 11.61
N ASP A 47 11.55 -9.52 11.48
CA ASP A 47 11.44 -10.66 12.41
C ASP A 47 11.69 -10.27 13.87
N ARG A 48 12.63 -9.33 14.09
CA ARG A 48 12.90 -8.74 15.40
C ARG A 48 13.15 -7.24 15.27
N LEU A 49 12.54 -6.49 16.17
CA LEU A 49 12.82 -5.08 16.37
C LEU A 49 14.00 -4.90 17.34
N SER A 50 14.72 -3.78 17.23
CA SER A 50 15.59 -3.35 18.32
C SER A 50 14.77 -2.98 19.56
N ALA A 51 15.37 -3.04 20.75
CA ALA A 51 14.69 -2.64 21.99
C ALA A 51 14.14 -1.19 21.94
N GLN A 52 14.85 -0.30 21.23
CA GLN A 52 14.38 1.06 21.00
C GLN A 52 13.18 1.10 20.05
N ALA A 53 13.20 0.33 18.96
CA ALA A 53 12.07 0.24 18.05
C ALA A 53 10.85 -0.47 18.67
N GLU A 54 11.03 -1.40 19.62
CA GLU A 54 9.90 -1.97 20.39
C GLU A 54 9.20 -0.91 21.25
N LEU A 55 9.97 -0.04 21.91
CA LEU A 55 9.44 1.14 22.61
C LEU A 55 8.73 2.07 21.61
N GLY A 56 9.37 2.31 20.47
CA GLY A 56 8.83 3.11 19.36
C GLY A 56 7.49 2.60 18.84
N LYS A 57 7.37 1.29 18.64
CA LYS A 57 6.12 0.65 18.21
C LYS A 57 4.99 0.95 19.18
N ARG A 58 5.22 0.81 20.49
CA ARG A 58 4.20 1.12 21.50
C ARG A 58 3.73 2.57 21.43
N GLY A 59 4.67 3.51 21.29
CA GLY A 59 4.34 4.94 21.13
C GLY A 59 3.60 5.22 19.81
N PHE A 60 4.04 4.59 18.72
CA PHE A 60 3.42 4.72 17.40
C PHE A 60 1.99 4.18 17.41
N ASP A 61 1.76 2.99 17.96
CA ASP A 61 0.44 2.37 18.05
C ASP A 61 -0.52 3.23 18.89
N ALA A 62 -0.02 3.83 19.97
CA ALA A 62 -0.81 4.65 20.88
C ALA A 62 -1.23 6.01 20.28
N VAL A 63 -0.38 6.62 19.44
CA VAL A 63 -0.57 8.03 19.02
C VAL A 63 -0.71 8.18 17.50
N CYS A 64 0.06 7.44 16.72
CA CYS A 64 0.24 7.69 15.29
C CYS A 64 -0.62 6.76 14.41
N ALA A 65 -0.81 5.51 14.81
CA ALA A 65 -1.47 4.47 14.02
C ALA A 65 -2.94 4.78 13.70
N ALA A 66 -3.62 5.59 14.52
CA ALA A 66 -5.00 6.02 14.27
C ALA A 66 -5.18 6.66 12.88
N CYS A 67 -4.16 7.39 12.41
CA CYS A 67 -4.12 8.05 11.10
C CYS A 67 -3.14 7.41 10.12
N HIS A 68 -1.95 6.99 10.58
CA HIS A 68 -0.91 6.42 9.72
C HIS A 68 -1.02 4.90 9.55
N GLY A 69 -2.08 4.28 10.09
CA GLY A 69 -2.35 2.85 9.95
C GLY A 69 -1.45 1.97 10.80
N GLU A 70 -1.85 0.71 10.95
CA GLU A 70 -1.02 -0.31 11.56
C GLU A 70 0.30 -0.47 10.79
N ASN A 71 1.41 -0.67 11.50
CA ASN A 71 2.74 -0.77 10.90
C ASN A 71 3.10 0.39 9.95
N ALA A 72 2.54 1.58 10.20
CA ALA A 72 2.72 2.76 9.36
C ALA A 72 2.36 2.54 7.86
N ALA A 73 1.43 1.62 7.60
CA ALA A 73 0.95 1.24 6.28
C ALA A 73 0.06 2.29 5.60
N GLY A 74 -0.18 3.43 6.25
CA GLY A 74 -1.16 4.41 5.84
C GLY A 74 -2.58 3.92 6.12
N LYS A 75 -3.52 4.85 6.10
CA LYS A 75 -4.93 4.52 6.34
C LYS A 75 -5.80 5.36 5.41
N MET A 76 -6.47 4.69 4.50
CA MET A 76 -7.27 5.30 3.43
C MET A 76 -8.26 6.32 3.99
N GLY A 77 -8.09 7.59 3.60
CA GLY A 77 -8.94 8.71 4.02
C GLY A 77 -8.58 9.32 5.38
N PHE A 78 -7.46 8.92 5.99
CA PHE A 78 -6.99 9.45 7.28
C PHE A 78 -5.56 10.00 7.21
N GLY A 79 -4.60 9.22 6.70
CA GLY A 79 -3.20 9.63 6.71
C GLY A 79 -2.31 8.74 5.84
N PRO A 80 -1.15 9.27 5.40
CA PRO A 80 -0.30 8.58 4.45
C PRO A 80 0.51 7.44 5.10
N PRO A 81 0.98 6.47 4.29
CA PRO A 81 1.95 5.50 4.74
C PRO A 81 3.28 6.19 5.06
N LEU A 82 3.94 5.78 6.15
CA LEU A 82 5.32 6.20 6.44
C LEU A 82 6.34 5.14 5.98
N VAL A 83 5.88 3.94 5.63
CA VAL A 83 6.64 2.96 4.85
C VAL A 83 6.41 3.24 3.36
N HIS A 84 7.06 4.29 2.85
CA HIS A 84 6.97 4.73 1.45
C HIS A 84 8.24 5.52 1.07
N GLU A 85 8.69 5.44 -0.19
CA GLU A 85 9.94 6.06 -0.69
C GLU A 85 9.99 7.58 -0.46
N ILE A 86 8.85 8.27 -0.59
CA ILE A 86 8.75 9.71 -0.23
C ILE A 86 9.32 10.00 1.17
N TYR A 87 9.17 9.08 2.11
CA TYR A 87 9.58 9.25 3.49
C TYR A 87 10.92 8.56 3.82
N GLU A 88 11.68 8.12 2.81
CA GLU A 88 13.00 7.53 3.03
C GLU A 88 13.98 8.54 3.67
N PRO A 89 15.02 8.08 4.37
CA PRO A 89 15.99 8.94 5.05
C PRO A 89 16.62 10.04 4.20
N SER A 90 16.86 9.78 2.91
CA SER A 90 17.46 10.75 1.99
C SER A 90 16.55 11.93 1.65
N HIS A 91 15.23 11.72 1.67
CA HIS A 91 14.23 12.70 1.27
C HIS A 91 13.51 13.34 2.46
N HIS A 92 13.07 12.53 3.43
CA HIS A 92 12.57 13.00 4.73
C HIS A 92 13.41 12.40 5.84
N GLY A 93 14.49 13.08 6.22
CA GLY A 93 15.33 12.68 7.34
C GLY A 93 14.59 12.68 8.69
N ASP A 94 15.22 12.11 9.72
CA ASP A 94 14.61 11.90 11.05
C ASP A 94 14.08 13.18 11.70
N MET A 95 14.77 14.30 11.50
CA MET A 95 14.31 15.60 12.00
C MET A 95 12.99 16.06 11.37
N ALA A 96 12.66 15.63 10.15
CA ALA A 96 11.37 15.95 9.54
C ALA A 96 10.23 15.28 10.31
N PHE A 97 10.41 14.04 10.76
CA PHE A 97 9.42 13.34 11.59
C PHE A 97 9.28 14.00 12.96
N LEU A 98 10.40 14.41 13.57
CA LEU A 98 10.37 15.11 14.85
C LEU A 98 9.61 16.44 14.76
N VAL A 99 9.93 17.25 13.75
CA VAL A 99 9.26 18.54 13.52
C VAL A 99 7.79 18.34 13.18
N ALA A 100 7.46 17.34 12.35
CA ALA A 100 6.08 17.00 12.02
C ALA A 100 5.26 16.65 13.26
N ALA A 101 5.80 15.83 14.16
CA ALA A 101 5.12 15.52 15.42
C ALA A 101 4.99 16.75 16.33
N GLN A 102 6.00 17.62 16.40
CA GLN A 102 5.98 18.77 17.30
C GLN A 102 5.13 19.95 16.82
N GLN A 103 5.08 20.17 15.51
CA GLN A 103 4.54 21.39 14.90
C GLN A 103 3.38 21.13 13.95
N GLY A 104 3.10 19.86 13.65
CA GLY A 104 2.19 19.47 12.60
C GLY A 104 2.79 19.67 11.21
N VAL A 105 2.00 19.34 10.18
CA VAL A 105 2.41 19.41 8.78
C VAL A 105 1.27 19.92 7.93
N ARG A 106 1.57 20.82 6.98
CA ARG A 106 0.63 21.18 5.93
C ARG A 106 0.64 20.12 4.84
N ALA A 107 -0.54 19.71 4.38
CA ALA A 107 -0.65 18.74 3.28
C ALA A 107 0.12 19.23 2.05
N HIS A 108 0.93 18.35 1.45
CA HIS A 108 1.67 18.64 0.21
C HIS A 108 1.87 17.41 -0.69
N HIS A 109 2.19 16.23 -0.13
CA HIS A 109 2.32 14.99 -0.93
C HIS A 109 1.01 14.20 -1.08
N TRP A 110 0.09 14.37 -0.14
CA TRP A 110 -1.15 13.59 -0.06
C TRP A 110 -2.35 14.50 0.21
N THR A 111 -3.53 14.03 -0.16
CA THR A 111 -4.80 14.78 -0.05
C THR A 111 -5.59 14.44 1.22
N PHE A 112 -4.92 14.10 2.32
CA PHE A 112 -5.56 13.80 3.61
C PHE A 112 -5.84 15.03 4.49
N GLY A 113 -5.26 16.18 4.13
CA GLY A 113 -5.29 17.39 4.96
C GLY A 113 -4.07 17.50 5.88
N ASN A 114 -4.09 18.51 6.73
CA ASN A 114 -2.96 18.82 7.60
C ASN A 114 -2.84 17.79 8.73
N MET A 115 -1.61 17.41 9.07
CA MET A 115 -1.31 16.67 10.29
C MET A 115 -1.26 17.66 11.46
N PRO A 116 -2.05 17.47 12.54
CA PRO A 116 -1.95 18.30 13.72
C PRO A 116 -0.69 17.96 14.56
N PRO A 117 -0.16 18.93 15.35
CA PRO A 117 0.86 18.65 16.36
C PRO A 117 0.41 17.56 17.34
N GLN A 118 1.37 16.79 17.86
CA GLN A 118 1.21 15.75 18.88
C GLN A 118 1.93 16.18 20.17
N PRO A 119 1.38 17.13 20.95
CA PRO A 119 2.08 17.73 22.09
C PRO A 119 2.35 16.77 23.24
N GLY A 120 1.66 15.63 23.28
CA GLY A 120 1.87 14.58 24.28
C GLY A 120 3.08 13.67 23.99
N VAL A 121 3.73 13.82 22.82
CA VAL A 121 4.87 13.00 22.42
C VAL A 121 6.16 13.79 22.65
N THR A 122 6.98 13.30 23.58
CA THR A 122 8.30 13.88 23.87
C THR A 122 9.29 13.61 22.73
N GLN A 123 10.39 14.36 22.71
CA GLN A 123 11.47 14.11 21.74
C GLN A 123 12.09 12.71 21.90
N GLY A 124 12.16 12.20 23.13
CA GLY A 124 12.70 10.87 23.41
C GLY A 124 11.80 9.76 22.84
N GLU A 125 10.50 9.87 23.05
CA GLU A 125 9.51 8.97 22.45
C GLU A 125 9.54 9.05 20.93
N MET A 126 9.64 10.25 20.37
CA MET A 126 9.70 10.42 18.93
C MET A 126 10.96 9.79 18.32
N LYS A 127 12.12 9.86 18.98
CA LYS A 127 13.33 9.13 18.55
C LYS A 127 13.10 7.62 18.52
N ALA A 128 12.38 7.06 19.50
CA ALA A 128 12.04 5.65 19.50
C ALA A 128 11.05 5.30 18.37
N ILE A 129 10.01 6.13 18.17
CA ILE A 129 9.04 5.97 17.08
C ILE A 129 9.74 6.03 15.71
N ILE A 130 10.68 6.97 15.51
CA ILE A 130 11.47 7.05 14.29
C ILE A 130 12.26 5.75 14.09
N ALA A 131 12.93 5.24 15.12
CA ALA A 131 13.66 3.97 15.02
C ALA A 131 12.74 2.82 14.55
N TYR A 132 11.51 2.74 15.07
CA TYR A 132 10.50 1.80 14.60
C TYR A 132 10.13 1.97 13.13
N ILE A 133 9.81 3.20 12.70
CA ILE A 133 9.47 3.49 11.30
C ILE A 133 10.64 3.13 10.37
N ARG A 134 11.88 3.44 10.76
CA ARG A 134 13.08 3.13 9.97
C ARG A 134 13.34 1.63 9.89
N GLU A 135 13.08 0.86 10.93
CA GLU A 135 13.20 -0.59 10.89
C GLU A 135 12.15 -1.22 9.97
N LEU A 136 10.91 -0.71 9.98
CA LEU A 136 9.90 -1.11 9.00
C LEU A 136 10.33 -0.75 7.57
N GLN A 137 10.78 0.49 7.33
CA GLN A 137 11.27 0.91 6.02
C GLN A 137 12.36 -0.02 5.49
N ARG A 138 13.39 -0.30 6.29
CA ARG A 138 14.47 -1.22 5.90
C ARG A 138 13.98 -2.63 5.59
N ALA A 139 13.06 -3.17 6.40
CA ALA A 139 12.45 -4.48 6.16
C ALA A 139 11.65 -4.54 4.85
N ASN A 140 11.25 -3.38 4.31
CA ASN A 140 10.51 -3.24 3.05
C ASN A 140 11.36 -2.61 1.93
N GLY A 141 12.69 -2.59 2.08
CA GLY A 141 13.62 -2.14 1.04
C GLY A 141 13.80 -0.62 0.90
N ILE A 142 13.27 0.18 1.83
CA ILE A 142 13.36 1.64 1.82
C ILE A 142 14.51 2.07 2.75
N ASN A 143 15.51 2.80 2.23
CA ASN A 143 16.79 3.06 2.91
C ASN A 143 17.26 4.52 2.84
#